data_AF-A0A3D0S0S0-F1
#
_entry.id   AF-A0A3D0S0S0-F1
#
_cell.length_a   1.000
_cell.length_b   1.000
_cell.length_c   1.000
_cell.angle_alpha   90.00
_cell.angle_beta   90.00
_cell.angle_gamma   90.00
#
_symmetry.space_group_name_H-M   'P 1'
#
loop_
_entity.id
_entity.type
_entity.pdbx_description
1 polymer ?
#
loop_
_entity_poly.entity_id
_entity_poly.type
_entity_poly.pdbx_seq_one_letter_code
_entity_poly.pdbx_strand_id
1 'polypeptide(L)'
;AQAEIEAREYPGAYHRVAYHRPDGSPVYVETTRPELIPSAVALIAHPDDERYQGLFGTTVTSPVFGVEIPVVAHHLAEMDKGAGIAMCCTFGDLTDVQWWRELDLPVRAVIGRDGRL
;
A
#
# COMPACT_ATOMS: atom_id res chain seq x y z
N ALA A 1 -5.96 -24.18 -0.83
CA ALA A 1 -6.64 -23.69 0.40
C ALA A 1 -5.57 -23.13 1.34
N GLN A 2 -5.89 -22.20 2.26
CA GLN A 2 -4.89 -21.64 3.18
C GLN A 2 -4.17 -22.71 4.04
N ALA A 3 -4.78 -23.90 4.18
CA ALA A 3 -4.20 -25.08 4.80
C ALA A 3 -2.94 -25.66 4.13
N GLU A 4 -2.63 -25.27 2.88
CA GLU A 4 -1.44 -25.74 2.15
C GLU A 4 -0.27 -24.73 2.20
N ILE A 5 -0.44 -23.59 2.90
CA ILE A 5 0.55 -22.52 2.97
C ILE A 5 1.31 -22.63 4.30
N GLU A 6 2.62 -22.87 4.23
CA GLU A 6 3.52 -22.77 5.39
C GLU A 6 4.17 -21.38 5.41
N ALA A 7 4.01 -20.66 6.53
CA ALA A 7 4.81 -19.48 6.81
C ALA A 7 6.22 -19.92 7.20
N ARG A 8 7.24 -19.43 6.46
CA ARG A 8 8.64 -19.62 6.80
C ARG A 8 9.26 -18.27 7.07
N GLU A 9 10.06 -18.18 8.12
CA GLU A 9 10.84 -16.99 8.40
C GLU A 9 12.09 -16.97 7.54
N TYR A 10 12.33 -15.83 6.90
CA TYR A 10 13.54 -15.57 6.14
C TYR A 10 13.96 -14.11 6.35
N PRO A 11 15.27 -13.80 6.28
CA PRO A 11 15.73 -12.42 6.32
C PRO A 11 15.13 -11.60 5.17
N GLY A 12 14.50 -10.48 5.52
CA GLY A 12 13.94 -9.52 4.57
C GLY A 12 14.40 -8.10 4.89
N ALA A 13 14.10 -7.17 3.99
CA ALA A 13 14.37 -5.75 4.19
C ALA A 13 13.07 -4.94 4.14
N TYR A 14 12.98 -3.93 5.00
CA TYR A 14 11.99 -2.88 4.84
C TYR A 14 12.58 -1.76 3.99
N HIS A 15 11.87 -1.41 2.92
CA HIS A 15 12.22 -0.32 2.04
C HIS A 15 11.32 0.87 2.35
N ARG A 16 11.95 2.00 2.70
CA ARG A 16 11.27 3.28 2.89
C ARG A 16 11.12 3.98 1.54
N VAL A 17 9.89 4.23 1.14
CA VAL A 17 9.50 4.75 -0.17
C VAL A 17 8.75 6.06 0.00
N ALA A 18 9.13 7.09 -0.76
CA ALA A 18 8.51 8.41 -0.71
C ALA A 18 7.45 8.58 -1.80
N TYR A 19 6.19 8.75 -1.38
CA TYR A 19 5.10 9.30 -2.19
C TYR A 19 5.08 10.82 -2.00
N HIS A 20 4.62 11.58 -2.99
CA HIS A 20 4.72 13.04 -2.96
C HIS A 20 3.34 13.68 -2.92
N ARG A 21 3.09 14.55 -1.94
CA ARG A 21 1.89 15.38 -1.89
C ARG A 21 1.95 16.46 -2.99
N PRO A 22 0.82 17.12 -3.32
CA PRO A 22 0.79 18.18 -4.33
C PRO A 22 1.74 19.35 -4.05
N ASP A 23 2.08 19.60 -2.78
CA ASP A 23 3.05 20.61 -2.34
C ASP A 23 4.52 20.13 -2.41
N GLY A 24 4.75 18.91 -2.90
CA GLY A 24 6.07 18.28 -2.99
C GLY A 24 6.56 17.64 -1.69
N SER A 25 5.82 17.75 -0.59
CA SER A 25 6.21 17.14 0.68
C SER A 25 6.05 15.61 0.64
N PRO A 26 7.00 14.85 1.22
CA PRO A 26 6.97 13.39 1.13
C PRO A 26 6.04 12.76 2.17
N VAL A 27 5.34 11.71 1.76
CA VAL A 27 4.67 10.72 2.60
C VAL A 27 5.43 9.42 2.49
N TYR A 28 6.00 8.97 3.60
CA TYR A 28 6.83 7.76 3.61
C TYR A 28 5.98 6.53 3.93
N VAL A 29 6.11 5.52 3.07
CA VAL A 29 5.55 4.19 3.24
C VAL A 29 6.70 3.21 3.41
N GLU A 30 6.57 2.23 4.28
CA GLU A 30 7.54 1.15 4.43
C GLU A 30 6.95 -0.15 3.89
N THR A 31 7.69 -0.80 2.99
CA THR A 31 7.25 -2.03 2.32
C THR A 31 8.39 -3.01 2.16
N THR A 32 8.09 -4.30 2.24
CA THR A 32 8.99 -5.39 1.87
C THR A 32 8.94 -5.72 0.38
N ARG A 33 7.99 -5.12 -0.37
CA ARG A 33 7.72 -5.41 -1.79
C ARG A 33 7.76 -4.14 -2.65
N PRO A 34 8.92 -3.46 -2.78
CA PRO A 34 9.04 -2.26 -3.61
C PRO A 34 8.70 -2.52 -5.09
N GLU A 35 8.80 -3.75 -5.57
CA GLU A 35 8.42 -4.16 -6.93
C GLU A 35 6.92 -3.96 -7.23
N LEU A 36 6.07 -3.85 -6.20
CA LEU A 36 4.62 -3.64 -6.34
C LEU A 36 4.19 -2.16 -6.36
N ILE A 37 5.14 -1.21 -6.28
CA ILE A 37 4.85 0.23 -6.41
C ILE A 37 4.02 0.58 -7.66
N PRO A 38 4.29 0.03 -8.88
CA PRO A 38 3.48 0.39 -10.05
C PRO A 38 2.02 -0.08 -9.94
N SER A 39 1.74 -1.13 -9.15
CA SER A 39 0.38 -1.60 -8.84
C SER A 39 -0.32 -0.86 -7.71
N ALA A 40 0.34 0.11 -7.04
CA ALA A 40 -0.29 0.85 -5.96
C ALA A 40 -1.49 1.66 -6.50
N VAL A 41 -2.64 1.49 -5.85
CA VAL A 41 -3.90 2.17 -6.21
C VAL A 41 -4.42 3.11 -5.14
N ALA A 42 -3.93 2.99 -3.90
CA ALA A 42 -4.24 3.89 -2.79
C ALA A 42 -3.15 3.80 -1.71
N LEU A 43 -3.03 4.84 -0.89
CA LEU A 43 -2.40 4.73 0.44
C LEU A 43 -3.48 4.60 1.50
N ILE A 44 -3.26 3.71 2.48
CA ILE A 44 -4.25 3.37 3.50
C ILE A 44 -3.61 3.51 4.88
N ALA A 45 -4.23 4.29 5.75
CA ALA A 45 -3.84 4.42 7.15
C ALA A 45 -5.05 4.21 8.08
N HIS A 46 -4.78 3.99 9.37
CA HIS A 46 -5.84 3.80 10.35
C HIS A 46 -6.57 5.14 10.59
N PRO A 47 -7.91 5.18 10.68
CA PRO A 47 -8.66 6.42 10.90
C PRO A 47 -8.27 7.17 12.18
N ASP A 48 -7.90 6.43 13.24
CA ASP A 48 -7.48 6.99 14.53
C ASP A 48 -6.00 7.42 14.55
N ASP A 49 -5.26 7.24 13.45
CA ASP A 49 -3.87 7.67 13.36
C ASP A 49 -3.77 9.18 13.05
N GLU A 50 -3.62 9.98 14.09
CA GLU A 50 -3.51 11.44 14.02
C GLU A 50 -2.43 11.92 13.05
N ARG A 51 -1.38 11.11 12.80
CA ARG A 51 -0.29 11.45 11.86
C ARG A 51 -0.81 11.60 10.43
N TYR A 52 -1.88 10.88 10.06
CA TYR A 52 -2.37 10.76 8.69
C TYR A 52 -3.79 11.32 8.49
N GLN A 53 -4.48 11.73 9.55
CA GLN A 53 -5.84 12.29 9.46
C GLN A 53 -5.98 13.43 8.45
N GLY A 54 -4.99 14.33 8.40
CA GLY A 54 -4.98 15.45 7.44
C GLY A 54 -4.71 15.05 5.98
N LEU A 55 -4.44 13.77 5.69
CA LEU A 55 -4.25 13.25 4.34
C LEU A 55 -5.50 12.56 3.80
N PHE A 56 -6.46 12.16 4.64
CA PHE A 56 -7.63 11.43 4.14
C PHE A 56 -8.46 12.28 3.18
N GLY A 57 -8.79 11.69 2.03
CA GLY A 57 -9.49 12.37 0.94
C GLY A 57 -8.60 13.24 0.06
N THR A 58 -7.29 13.31 0.33
CA THR A 58 -6.30 13.92 -0.56
C THR A 58 -5.67 12.88 -1.48
N THR A 59 -4.83 13.35 -2.40
CA THR A 59 -4.04 12.51 -3.30
C THR A 59 -2.54 12.67 -3.05
N VAL A 60 -1.79 11.64 -3.42
CA VAL A 60 -0.33 11.64 -3.50
C VAL A 60 0.11 11.05 -4.83
N THR A 61 1.32 11.42 -5.25
CA THR A 61 1.95 10.94 -6.46
C THR A 61 2.91 9.80 -6.14
N SER A 62 2.76 8.68 -6.84
CA SER A 62 3.64 7.52 -6.72
C SER A 62 5.07 7.85 -7.18
N PRO A 63 6.10 7.33 -6.51
CA PRO A 63 7.46 7.48 -6.99
C PRO A 63 7.64 6.75 -8.33
N VAL A 64 8.66 7.18 -9.09
CA VAL A 64 9.07 6.62 -10.40
C VAL A 64 8.05 6.82 -11.52
N PHE A 65 6.79 6.48 -11.32
CA PHE A 65 5.76 6.44 -12.36
C PHE A 65 4.86 7.69 -12.40
N GLY A 66 4.90 8.53 -11.37
CA GLY A 66 4.15 9.79 -11.35
C GLY A 66 2.63 9.60 -11.33
N VAL A 67 2.14 8.47 -10.79
CA VAL A 67 0.71 8.17 -10.79
C VAL A 67 0.05 8.76 -9.55
N GLU A 68 -1.01 9.53 -9.74
CA GLU A 68 -1.81 10.04 -8.64
C GLU A 68 -2.69 8.94 -8.05
N ILE A 69 -2.64 8.77 -6.73
CA ILE A 69 -3.45 7.81 -5.97
C ILE A 69 -4.06 8.48 -4.72
N PRO A 70 -5.27 8.10 -4.32
CA PRO A 70 -5.92 8.64 -3.12
C PRO A 70 -5.27 8.12 -1.83
N VAL A 71 -5.41 8.90 -0.76
CA VAL A 71 -5.16 8.47 0.62
C VAL A 71 -6.49 8.26 1.33
N VAL A 72 -6.71 7.06 1.85
CA VAL A 72 -8.00 6.64 2.45
C VAL A 72 -7.79 6.00 3.81
N ALA A 73 -8.83 6.01 4.63
CA ALA A 73 -8.80 5.43 5.97
C ALA A 73 -9.38 4.02 5.97
N HIS A 74 -8.77 3.09 6.71
CA HIS A 74 -9.34 1.77 6.98
C HIS A 74 -8.88 1.23 8.34
N HIS A 75 -9.80 0.66 9.11
CA HIS A 75 -9.52 0.13 10.46
C HIS A 75 -8.61 -1.13 10.47
N LEU A 76 -8.29 -1.70 9.30
CA LEU A 76 -7.37 -2.86 9.20
C LEU A 76 -5.92 -2.40 9.01
N ALA A 77 -5.68 -1.11 8.79
CA ALA A 77 -4.33 -0.57 8.77
C ALA A 77 -3.74 -0.59 10.18
N GLU A 78 -2.56 -1.18 10.32
CA GLU A 78 -1.85 -1.29 11.59
C GLU A 78 -0.95 -0.06 11.82
N MET A 79 -1.23 0.73 12.85
CA MET A 79 -0.48 1.98 13.15
C MET A 79 0.99 1.74 13.51
N ASP A 80 1.30 0.61 14.14
CA ASP A 80 2.64 0.26 14.61
C ASP A 80 3.47 -0.49 13.56
N LYS A 81 2.89 -0.79 12.39
CA LYS A 81 3.56 -1.55 11.33
C LYS A 81 4.24 -0.61 10.34
N GLY A 82 5.57 -0.67 10.32
CA GLY A 82 6.39 0.20 9.50
C GLY A 82 6.10 1.67 9.80
N ALA A 83 5.70 2.44 8.78
CA ALA A 83 5.32 3.84 8.96
C ALA A 83 3.91 4.04 9.59
N GLY A 84 3.04 3.02 9.61
CA GLY A 84 1.63 3.14 9.97
C GLY A 84 0.69 3.51 8.82
N ILE A 85 1.24 3.66 7.61
CA ILE A 85 0.53 3.86 6.35
C ILE A 85 1.05 2.86 5.31
N ALA A 86 0.14 2.16 4.65
CA ALA A 86 0.44 1.10 3.69
C ALA A 86 0.05 1.51 2.27
N MET A 87 0.78 1.01 1.27
CA MET A 87 0.33 1.08 -0.12
C MET A 87 -0.54 -0.14 -0.43
N CYS A 88 -1.72 0.08 -0.99
CA CYS A 88 -2.58 -1.00 -1.44
C CYS A 88 -2.27 -1.37 -2.89
N CYS A 89 -1.86 -2.62 -3.11
CA CYS A 89 -1.44 -3.13 -4.42
C CYS A 89 -2.45 -4.11 -5.04
N THR A 90 -3.71 -4.11 -4.56
CA THR A 90 -4.87 -4.94 -4.97
C THR A 90 -4.72 -6.45 -4.78
N PHE A 91 -3.66 -7.06 -5.31
CA PHE A 91 -3.40 -8.50 -5.24
C PHE A 91 -2.02 -8.82 -4.67
N GLY A 92 -1.47 -7.93 -3.83
CA GLY A 92 -0.23 -8.22 -3.09
C GLY A 92 -0.47 -9.27 -2.03
N ASP A 93 -1.52 -9.13 -1.21
CA ASP A 93 -1.89 -10.09 -0.17
C ASP A 93 -3.40 -10.11 0.10
N LEU A 94 -3.83 -10.84 1.13
CA LEU A 94 -5.23 -10.96 1.51
C LEU A 94 -5.82 -9.64 2.03
N THR A 95 -5.01 -8.80 2.68
CA THR A 95 -5.46 -7.50 3.19
C THR A 95 -5.72 -6.54 2.04
N ASP A 96 -4.85 -6.53 1.03
CA ASP A 96 -5.08 -5.78 -0.21
C ASP A 96 -6.41 -6.17 -0.89
N VAL A 97 -6.74 -7.46 -0.92
CA VAL A 97 -8.00 -7.94 -1.53
C VAL A 97 -9.22 -7.49 -0.72
N GLN A 98 -9.11 -7.43 0.61
CA GLN A 98 -10.18 -6.92 1.46
C GLN A 98 -10.39 -5.42 1.24
N TRP A 99 -9.32 -4.64 1.32
CA TRP A 99 -9.36 -3.20 1.04
C TRP A 99 -9.89 -2.88 -0.34
N TRP A 100 -9.44 -3.61 -1.36
CA TRP A 100 -9.94 -3.45 -2.72
C TRP A 100 -11.47 -3.58 -2.81
N ARG A 101 -12.05 -4.58 -2.13
CA ARG A 101 -13.49 -4.81 -2.12
C ARG A 101 -14.27 -3.80 -1.30
N GLU A 102 -13.79 -3.49 -0.09
CA GLU A 102 -14.51 -2.63 0.85
C GLU A 102 -14.44 -1.15 0.48
N LEU A 103 -13.35 -0.72 -0.15
CA LEU A 103 -13.11 0.67 -0.55
C LEU A 103 -13.38 0.92 -2.05
N ASP A 104 -13.91 -0.06 -2.78
CA ASP A 104 -14.20 0.00 -4.22
C ASP A 104 -13.01 0.53 -5.05
N LEU A 105 -11.82 0.03 -4.75
CA LEU A 105 -10.58 0.50 -5.39
C LEU A 105 -10.47 -0.03 -6.83
N PRO A 106 -9.79 0.69 -7.73
CA PRO A 106 -9.53 0.17 -9.07
C PRO A 106 -8.58 -1.04 -9.01
N VAL A 107 -8.70 -1.94 -9.98
CA VAL A 107 -7.77 -3.07 -10.14
C VAL A 107 -6.56 -2.63 -10.94
N ARG A 108 -5.35 -2.92 -10.44
CA ARG A 108 -4.11 -2.76 -11.21
C ARG A 108 -3.16 -3.94 -10.98
N ALA A 109 -3.28 -4.95 -11.83
CA ALA A 109 -2.37 -6.09 -11.83
C ALA A 109 -1.11 -5.78 -12.67
N VAL A 110 0.06 -5.96 -12.06
CA VAL A 110 1.35 -5.79 -12.75
C VAL A 110 2.11 -7.10 -12.91
N ILE A 111 1.80 -8.14 -12.13
CA ILE A 111 2.43 -9.45 -12.22
C ILE A 111 1.47 -10.43 -12.90
N GLY A 112 1.93 -11.06 -13.99
CA GLY A 112 1.24 -12.13 -14.69
C GLY A 112 1.21 -13.44 -13.90
N ARG A 113 0.39 -14.40 -14.35
CA ARG A 113 0.30 -15.74 -13.71
C ARG A 113 1.61 -16.53 -13.75
N ASP A 114 2.52 -16.15 -14.62
CA ASP A 114 3.87 -16.71 -14.75
C ASP A 114 4.90 -16.04 -13.81
N GLY A 115 4.46 -15.09 -12.97
CA GLY A 115 5.31 -14.40 -12.00
C GLY A 115 6.18 -13.29 -12.61
N ARG A 116 5.86 -12.83 -13.83
CA ARG A 116 6.60 -11.77 -14.52
C ARG A 116 5.83 -10.45 -14.52
N LEU A 117 6.58 -9.35 -14.48
CA LEU A 117 6.09 -8.00 -14.78
C LEU A 117 5.83 -7.84 -16.29
#